data_AF-A0A2W1B915-F1
#
_entry.id   AF-A0A2W1B915-F1
#
_cell.length_a   1.000
_cell.length_b   1.000
_cell.length_c   1.000
_cell.angle_alpha   90.00
_cell.angle_beta   90.00
_cell.angle_gamma   90.00
#
_symmetry.space_group_name_H-M   'P 1'
#
loop_
_entity.id
_entity.type
_entity.pdbx_description
1 polymer ?
#
loop_
_entity_poly.entity_id
_entity_poly.type
_entity_poly.pdbx_seq_one_letter_code
_entity_poly.pdbx_strand_id
1 'polypeptide(L)'
;MADLTGYNTLVVRQVVERLEVFTGLETENRYEVLSPDGASLLYAYEESGFLGRQLLRNHRPLKLHVVEPGGSHVLTASRGFFFFLSHMHVHGADGRAIGSVHRQFTFLKRRFRLEGPATQIAGVEGPLFKPNTFMITRDGGEIARIAKQWGGILREGFSKADTFNVEFSTPHDQDFSLLVLAMALVIDLEFFENKGRR
;
A
#
# COMPACT_ATOMS: atom_id res chain seq x y z
N MET A 1 11.32 -6.28 15.57
CA MET A 1 10.59 -5.31 14.73
C MET A 1 11.61 -4.61 13.87
N ALA A 2 11.54 -4.82 12.56
CA ALA A 2 12.41 -4.23 11.58
C ALA A 2 12.28 -2.71 11.64
N ASP A 3 13.40 -2.03 11.83
CA ASP A 3 13.47 -0.58 11.85
C ASP A 3 13.53 -0.05 10.41
N LEU A 4 12.49 0.69 10.01
CA LEU A 4 12.38 1.27 8.67
C LEU A 4 13.01 2.67 8.60
N THR A 5 13.36 3.28 9.74
CA THR A 5 13.89 4.65 9.80
C THR A 5 15.27 4.77 9.14
N GLY A 6 16.00 3.67 9.02
CA GLY A 6 17.28 3.61 8.30
C GLY A 6 17.16 3.63 6.78
N TYR A 7 15.95 3.52 6.22
CA TYR A 7 15.73 3.42 4.78
C TYR A 7 15.00 4.65 4.23
N ASN A 8 15.71 5.43 3.41
CA ASN A 8 15.11 6.54 2.66
C ASN A 8 14.29 6.06 1.45
N THR A 9 14.42 4.79 1.08
CA THR A 9 13.61 4.19 0.01
C THR A 9 13.25 2.76 0.38
N LEU A 10 11.99 2.40 0.15
CA LEU A 10 11.49 1.03 0.19
C LEU A 10 10.92 0.68 -1.18
N VAL A 11 11.05 -0.59 -1.57
CA VAL A 11 10.44 -1.12 -2.79
C VAL A 11 9.34 -2.10 -2.39
N VAL A 12 8.09 -1.79 -2.74
CA VAL A 12 6.94 -2.67 -2.48
C VAL A 12 6.60 -3.39 -3.77
N ARG A 13 6.75 -4.72 -3.78
CA ARG A 13 6.52 -5.57 -4.94
C ARG A 13 5.35 -6.52 -4.68
N GLN A 14 4.33 -6.47 -5.52
CA GLN A 14 3.23 -7.43 -5.49
C GLN A 14 3.72 -8.81 -5.96
N VAL A 15 3.27 -9.86 -5.30
CA VAL A 15 3.53 -11.25 -5.68
C VAL A 15 2.25 -11.79 -6.31
N VAL A 16 2.21 -11.83 -7.64
CA VAL A 16 1.04 -12.34 -8.39
C VAL A 16 1.05 -13.87 -8.36
N GLU A 17 -0.05 -14.46 -7.90
CA GLU A 17 -0.20 -15.92 -7.90
C GLU A 17 -0.46 -16.48 -9.30
N ARG A 18 0.17 -17.62 -9.61
CA ARG A 18 -0.02 -18.30 -10.90
C ARG A 18 -1.47 -18.75 -11.11
N LEU A 19 -2.20 -19.06 -10.03
CA LEU A 19 -3.60 -19.49 -10.10
C LEU A 19 -4.51 -18.37 -10.62
N GLU A 20 -4.30 -17.14 -10.16
CA GLU A 20 -5.04 -15.96 -10.64
C GLU A 20 -4.81 -15.73 -12.12
N VAL A 21 -3.56 -15.86 -12.59
CA VAL A 21 -3.21 -15.73 -14.01
C VAL A 21 -3.91 -16.80 -14.87
N PHE A 22 -4.03 -18.03 -14.35
CA PHE A 22 -4.61 -19.15 -15.08
C PHE A 22 -6.15 -19.16 -15.06
N THR A 23 -6.76 -18.78 -13.94
CA THR A 23 -8.22 -18.92 -13.71
C THR A 23 -8.99 -17.60 -13.81
N GLY A 24 -8.32 -16.46 -13.66
CA GLY A 24 -8.95 -15.15 -13.53
C GLY A 24 -9.70 -14.92 -12.22
N LEU A 25 -9.59 -15.83 -11.25
CA LEU A 25 -10.15 -15.68 -9.90
C LEU A 25 -9.20 -14.86 -9.03
N GLU A 26 -9.74 -13.84 -8.36
CA GLU A 26 -8.96 -12.98 -7.45
C GLU A 26 -8.48 -13.78 -6.23
N THR A 27 -7.16 -13.81 -6.03
CA THR A 27 -6.51 -14.44 -4.87
C THR A 27 -6.28 -13.41 -3.75
N GLU A 28 -5.80 -13.85 -2.59
CA GLU A 28 -5.39 -12.91 -1.55
C GLU A 28 -4.12 -12.19 -2.00
N ASN A 29 -4.13 -10.85 -1.96
CA ASN A 29 -2.96 -10.10 -2.35
C ASN A 29 -1.76 -10.39 -1.44
N ARG A 30 -0.58 -10.50 -2.04
CA ARG A 30 0.68 -10.70 -1.34
C ARG A 30 1.72 -9.73 -1.84
N TYR A 31 2.60 -9.30 -0.95
CA TYR A 31 3.62 -8.31 -1.23
C TYR A 31 4.92 -8.64 -0.51
N GLU A 32 6.01 -8.23 -1.12
CA GLU A 32 7.33 -8.17 -0.51
C GLU A 32 7.77 -6.71 -0.41
N VAL A 33 8.27 -6.32 0.74
CA VAL A 33 8.86 -5.00 0.99
C VAL A 33 10.36 -5.18 1.07
N LEU A 34 11.06 -4.52 0.16
CA LEU A 34 12.49 -4.67 -0.04
C LEU A 34 13.18 -3.36 0.28
N SER A 35 14.44 -3.46 0.68
CA SER A 35 15.38 -2.35 0.63
C SER A 35 15.74 -2.02 -0.82
N PRO A 36 16.39 -0.87 -1.09
CA PRO A 36 16.77 -0.48 -2.45
C PRO A 36 17.77 -1.43 -3.12
N ASP A 37 18.61 -2.10 -2.34
CA ASP A 37 19.55 -3.14 -2.78
C ASP A 37 18.88 -4.51 -2.98
N GLY A 38 17.57 -4.61 -2.72
CA GLY A 38 16.77 -5.82 -2.98
C GLY A 38 16.76 -6.84 -1.84
N ALA A 39 17.24 -6.49 -0.65
CA ALA A 39 17.11 -7.34 0.53
C ALA A 39 15.67 -7.31 1.03
N SER A 40 15.12 -8.48 1.38
CA SER A 40 13.76 -8.58 1.91
C SER A 40 13.69 -8.07 3.34
N LEU A 41 12.88 -7.04 3.57
CA LEU A 41 12.68 -6.42 4.87
C LEU A 41 11.41 -6.91 5.55
N LEU A 42 10.30 -6.99 4.80
CA LEU A 42 8.99 -7.39 5.29
C LEU A 42 8.20 -8.14 4.22
N TYR A 43 7.21 -8.91 4.65
CA TYR A 43 6.17 -9.49 3.81
C TYR A 43 4.81 -8.93 4.22
N ALA A 44 3.92 -8.73 3.25
CA ALA A 44 2.53 -8.41 3.53
C ALA A 44 1.58 -9.38 2.82
N TYR A 45 0.49 -9.75 3.47
CA TYR A 45 -0.54 -10.58 2.86
C TYR A 45 -1.93 -10.14 3.29
N GLU A 46 -2.87 -10.31 2.39
CA GLU A 46 -4.28 -10.07 2.63
C GLU A 46 -4.95 -11.27 3.30
N GLU A 47 -5.85 -10.99 4.23
CA GLU A 47 -6.88 -11.90 4.70
C GLU A 47 -8.24 -11.31 4.31
N SER A 48 -9.01 -12.02 3.50
CA SER A 48 -10.37 -11.62 3.13
C SER A 48 -11.28 -12.79 2.77
N GLY A 49 -12.59 -12.53 2.69
CA GLY A 49 -13.55 -13.53 2.26
C GLY A 49 -13.53 -13.76 0.75
N PHE A 50 -13.48 -15.02 0.31
CA PHE A 50 -13.47 -15.39 -1.11
C PHE A 50 -14.61 -14.75 -1.91
N LEU A 51 -15.87 -14.84 -1.44
CA LEU A 51 -17.02 -14.23 -2.11
C LEU A 51 -16.92 -12.69 -2.14
N GLY A 52 -16.37 -12.10 -1.08
CA GLY A 52 -16.12 -10.66 -1.01
C GLY A 52 -15.14 -10.21 -2.09
N ARG A 53 -14.05 -10.95 -2.31
CA ARG A 53 -13.11 -10.70 -3.42
C ARG A 53 -13.83 -10.72 -4.76
N GLN A 54 -14.51 -11.82 -5.09
CA GLN A 54 -15.10 -11.98 -6.42
C GLN A 54 -16.26 -11.01 -6.71
N LEU A 55 -17.07 -10.66 -5.70
CA LEU A 55 -18.29 -9.86 -5.89
C LEU A 55 -18.12 -8.38 -5.56
N LEU A 56 -17.42 -8.05 -4.47
CA LEU A 56 -17.27 -6.68 -3.98
C LEU A 56 -15.96 -6.04 -4.43
N ARG A 57 -14.97 -6.83 -4.87
CA ARG A 57 -13.65 -6.36 -5.35
C ARG A 57 -13.04 -5.38 -4.34
N ASN A 58 -12.76 -4.15 -4.76
CA ASN A 58 -12.16 -3.11 -3.93
C ASN A 58 -13.07 -2.70 -2.76
N HIS A 59 -14.38 -2.98 -2.78
CA HIS A 59 -15.28 -2.65 -1.67
C HIS A 59 -15.29 -3.69 -0.56
N ARG A 60 -14.66 -4.86 -0.76
CA ARG A 60 -14.66 -5.94 0.22
C ARG A 60 -14.06 -5.50 1.57
N PRO A 61 -14.58 -5.99 2.70
CA PRO A 61 -13.83 -5.98 3.96
C PRO A 61 -12.54 -6.80 3.79
N LEU A 62 -11.43 -6.29 4.34
CA LEU A 62 -10.15 -7.01 4.33
C LEU A 62 -9.26 -6.59 5.49
N LYS A 63 -8.27 -7.44 5.77
CA LYS A 63 -7.11 -7.13 6.61
C LYS A 63 -5.83 -7.38 5.83
N LEU A 64 -4.86 -6.52 6.00
CA LEU A 64 -3.48 -6.73 5.57
C LEU A 64 -2.65 -7.00 6.82
N HIS A 65 -1.91 -8.09 6.79
CA HIS A 65 -0.93 -8.43 7.80
C HIS A 65 0.46 -8.14 7.24
N VAL A 66 1.27 -7.40 7.98
CA VAL A 66 2.68 -7.18 7.64
C VAL A 66 3.54 -7.86 8.68
N VAL A 67 4.48 -8.66 8.22
CA VAL A 67 5.34 -9.51 9.04
C VAL A 67 6.80 -9.39 8.62
N GLU A 68 7.72 -9.65 9.54
CA GLU A 68 9.14 -9.86 9.23
C GLU A 68 9.34 -11.21 8.51
N PRO A 69 10.51 -11.43 7.87
CA PRO A 69 10.87 -12.72 7.30
C PRO A 69 10.80 -13.90 8.29
N GLY A 70 11.02 -13.64 9.58
CA GLY A 70 10.87 -14.63 10.66
C GLY A 70 9.43 -14.92 11.08
N GLY A 71 8.43 -14.27 10.47
CA GLY A 71 7.01 -14.41 10.80
C GLY A 71 6.52 -13.51 11.93
N SER A 72 7.40 -12.75 12.59
CA SER A 72 7.02 -11.78 13.62
C SER A 72 6.11 -10.71 13.03
N HIS A 73 4.97 -10.46 13.67
CA HIS A 73 4.03 -9.44 13.23
C HIS A 73 4.58 -8.02 13.43
N VAL A 74 4.30 -7.12 12.49
CA VAL A 74 4.76 -5.73 12.48
C VAL A 74 3.58 -4.77 12.55
N LEU A 75 2.62 -4.89 11.63
CA LEU A 75 1.38 -4.12 11.67
C LEU A 75 0.22 -4.89 11.05
N THR A 76 -0.99 -4.55 11.47
CA THR A 76 -2.23 -4.90 10.78
C THR A 76 -2.89 -3.64 10.25
N ALA A 77 -3.23 -3.62 8.96
CA ALA A 77 -4.08 -2.59 8.36
C ALA A 77 -5.43 -3.20 8.00
N SER A 78 -6.54 -2.63 8.45
CA SER A 78 -7.86 -3.24 8.24
C SER A 78 -8.94 -2.22 7.90
N ARG A 79 -9.89 -2.65 7.08
CA ARG A 79 -11.10 -1.89 6.77
C ARG A 79 -12.32 -2.77 6.63
N GLY A 80 -13.46 -2.20 7.00
CA GLY A 80 -14.76 -2.78 6.69
C GLY A 80 -15.16 -2.57 5.23
N PHE A 81 -16.37 -3.03 4.91
CA PHE A 81 -17.03 -2.68 3.66
C PHE A 81 -17.27 -1.16 3.60
N PHE A 82 -17.18 -0.58 2.41
CA PHE A 82 -17.49 0.83 2.19
C PHE A 82 -18.24 1.04 0.87
N PHE A 83 -19.10 2.06 0.83
CA PHE A 83 -19.80 2.46 -0.40
C PHE A 83 -19.01 3.48 -1.23
N PHE A 84 -18.46 4.51 -0.58
CA PHE A 84 -17.89 5.67 -1.30
C PHE A 84 -16.42 5.94 -0.97
N LEU A 85 -16.08 6.05 0.32
CA LEU A 85 -14.75 6.42 0.79
C LEU A 85 -14.22 5.32 1.70
N SER A 86 -13.03 4.81 1.37
CA SER A 86 -12.31 3.85 2.19
C SER A 86 -11.66 4.52 3.39
N HIS A 87 -11.64 3.80 4.51
CA HIS A 87 -10.90 4.18 5.71
C HIS A 87 -10.19 2.94 6.24
N MET A 88 -8.86 2.93 6.13
CA MET A 88 -7.99 1.82 6.53
C MET A 88 -7.32 2.16 7.87
N HIS A 89 -7.63 1.42 8.92
CA HIS A 89 -7.05 1.62 10.25
C HIS A 89 -5.80 0.76 10.42
N VAL A 90 -4.73 1.36 10.94
CA VAL A 90 -3.41 0.74 11.07
C VAL A 90 -3.05 0.59 12.55
N HIS A 91 -2.74 -0.63 12.95
CA HIS A 91 -2.36 -1.00 14.31
C HIS A 91 -0.99 -1.67 14.29
N GLY A 92 -0.16 -1.39 15.29
CA GLY A 92 1.12 -2.06 15.50
C GLY A 92 0.95 -3.48 16.02
N ALA A 93 2.07 -4.19 16.17
CA ALA A 93 2.08 -5.58 16.64
C ALA A 93 1.55 -5.78 18.06
N ASP A 94 1.63 -4.74 18.90
CA ASP A 94 1.10 -4.66 20.25
C ASP A 94 -0.39 -4.28 20.30
N GLY A 95 -1.03 -4.09 19.14
CA GLY A 95 -2.41 -3.61 19.03
C GLY A 95 -2.57 -2.10 19.22
N ARG A 96 -1.46 -1.36 19.42
CA ARG A 96 -1.50 0.11 19.53
C ARG A 96 -1.93 0.71 18.20
N ALA A 97 -2.84 1.68 18.24
CA ALA A 97 -3.19 2.46 17.07
C ALA A 97 -1.98 3.28 16.60
N ILE A 98 -1.51 3.02 15.37
CA ILE A 98 -0.50 3.82 14.69
C ILE A 98 -1.19 5.00 13.98
N GLY A 99 -2.34 4.74 13.36
CA GLY A 99 -3.10 5.75 12.63
C GLY A 99 -4.05 5.16 11.61
N SER A 100 -4.32 5.89 10.54
CA SER A 100 -5.17 5.44 9.45
C SER A 100 -4.87 6.13 8.11
N VAL A 101 -5.26 5.45 7.04
CA VAL A 101 -5.29 5.97 5.67
C VAL A 101 -6.74 6.22 5.29
N HIS A 102 -7.10 7.48 5.08
CA HIS A 102 -8.49 7.88 4.85
C HIS A 102 -8.65 8.55 3.49
N ARG A 103 -9.39 7.90 2.59
CA ARG A 103 -9.70 8.45 1.28
C ARG A 103 -10.61 9.67 1.38
N GLN A 104 -10.25 10.72 0.66
CA GLN A 104 -10.98 11.97 0.64
C GLN A 104 -11.79 12.12 -0.64
N PHE A 105 -12.99 12.66 -0.51
CA PHE A 105 -13.78 13.04 -1.66
C PHE A 105 -13.12 14.23 -2.37
N THR A 106 -12.87 14.06 -3.66
CA THR A 106 -12.55 15.16 -4.58
C THR A 106 -13.11 14.83 -5.96
N PHE A 107 -13.36 15.86 -6.77
CA PHE A 107 -13.97 15.68 -8.10
C PHE A 107 -13.01 15.14 -9.17
N LEU A 108 -11.71 15.43 -9.07
CA LEU A 108 -10.75 15.19 -10.16
C LEU A 108 -9.45 14.52 -9.71
N LYS A 109 -9.15 14.57 -8.42
CA LYS A 109 -7.87 14.10 -7.87
C LYS A 109 -8.09 12.87 -7.01
N ARG A 110 -7.07 12.01 -6.96
CA ARG A 110 -7.00 10.98 -5.92
C ARG A 110 -6.39 11.65 -4.70
N ARG A 111 -7.11 11.66 -3.58
CA ARG A 111 -6.67 12.31 -2.36
C ARG A 111 -6.92 11.41 -1.16
N PHE A 112 -5.95 11.35 -0.28
CA PHE A 112 -6.03 10.66 1.00
C PHE A 112 -5.48 11.56 2.10
N ARG A 113 -5.72 11.17 3.34
CA ARG A 113 -5.02 11.67 4.52
C ARG A 113 -4.36 10.52 5.25
N LEU A 114 -3.17 10.79 5.77
CA LEU A 114 -2.56 9.99 6.83
C LEU A 114 -2.94 10.66 8.15
N GLU A 115 -3.73 9.95 8.94
CA GLU A 115 -4.24 10.42 10.23
C GLU A 115 -3.51 9.62 11.33
N GLY A 116 -2.90 10.31 12.28
CA GLY A 116 -2.40 9.68 13.51
C GLY A 116 -3.53 9.45 14.52
N PRO A 117 -3.22 8.95 15.73
CA PRO A 117 -4.24 8.68 16.74
C PRO A 117 -4.97 9.94 17.23
N ALA A 118 -4.28 11.10 17.25
CA ALA A 118 -4.83 12.36 17.77
C ALA A 118 -4.97 13.47 16.72
N THR A 119 -4.15 13.46 15.66
CA THR A 119 -4.08 14.55 14.69
C THR A 119 -3.80 14.04 13.28
N GLN A 120 -4.12 14.86 12.28
CA GLN A 120 -3.69 14.61 10.91
C GLN A 120 -2.16 14.75 10.81
N ILE A 121 -1.51 13.78 10.17
CA ILE A 121 -0.06 13.73 10.02
C ILE A 121 0.39 14.26 8.64
N ALA A 122 -0.32 13.89 7.57
CA ALA A 122 0.03 14.30 6.22
C ALA A 122 -1.16 14.22 5.24
N GLY A 123 -1.10 15.00 4.17
CA GLY A 123 -1.98 14.84 3.02
C GLY A 123 -1.31 13.97 1.95
N VAL A 124 -2.12 13.22 1.19
CA VAL A 124 -1.63 12.46 0.02
C VAL A 124 -2.42 12.90 -1.20
N GLU A 125 -1.72 13.26 -2.28
CA GLU A 125 -2.33 13.64 -3.54
C GLU A 125 -1.71 12.88 -4.71
N GLY A 126 -2.54 12.28 -5.56
CA GLY A 126 -2.14 11.74 -6.86
C GLY A 126 -2.51 12.73 -7.98
N PRO A 127 -1.53 13.45 -8.57
CA PRO A 127 -1.80 14.46 -9.59
C PRO A 127 -2.43 13.85 -10.86
N LEU A 128 -3.33 14.60 -11.52
CA LEU A 128 -3.99 14.14 -12.75
C LEU A 128 -2.98 13.77 -13.86
N PHE A 129 -1.94 14.59 -14.04
CA PHE A 129 -0.94 14.41 -15.10
C PHE A 129 0.19 13.42 -14.73
N LYS A 130 0.19 12.91 -13.48
CA LYS A 130 1.14 11.89 -13.02
C LYS A 130 0.35 10.76 -12.34
N PRO A 131 -0.45 9.98 -13.10
CA PRO A 131 -1.38 8.99 -12.55
C PRO A 131 -0.68 7.85 -11.78
N ASN A 132 0.64 7.77 -11.84
CA ASN A 132 1.41 6.70 -11.23
C ASN A 132 2.19 7.16 -10.00
N THR A 133 1.97 8.40 -9.57
CA THR A 133 2.67 9.02 -8.45
C THR A 133 1.66 9.57 -7.46
N PHE A 134 1.97 9.40 -6.17
CA PHE A 134 1.26 9.95 -5.03
C PHE A 134 2.27 10.68 -4.17
N MET A 135 2.07 11.99 -4.00
CA MET A 135 2.94 12.85 -3.18
C MET A 135 2.35 12.94 -1.79
N ILE A 136 3.19 12.81 -0.77
CA ILE A 136 2.82 12.89 0.63
C ILE A 136 3.40 14.19 1.17
N THR A 137 2.51 15.10 1.58
CA THR A 137 2.87 16.46 1.97
C THR A 137 2.46 16.78 3.40
N ARG A 138 3.31 17.55 4.08
CA ARG A 138 3.08 18.12 5.41
C ARG A 138 3.53 19.58 5.38
N ASP A 139 2.70 20.48 5.90
CA ASP A 139 2.98 21.92 5.97
C ASP A 139 3.42 22.57 4.63
N GLY A 140 2.88 22.05 3.52
CA GLY A 140 3.20 22.53 2.17
C GLY A 140 4.47 21.93 1.55
N GLY A 141 5.28 21.19 2.30
CA GLY A 141 6.46 20.47 1.82
C GLY A 141 6.16 19.00 1.47
N GLU A 142 6.82 18.47 0.45
CA GLU A 142 6.81 17.03 0.14
C GLU A 142 7.77 16.30 1.08
N ILE A 143 7.24 15.37 1.87
CA ILE A 143 8.02 14.61 2.87
C ILE A 143 8.20 13.15 2.47
N ALA A 144 7.33 12.63 1.60
CA ALA A 144 7.49 11.33 1.00
C ALA A 144 6.74 11.22 -0.35
N ARG A 145 7.07 10.20 -1.12
CA ARG A 145 6.48 9.92 -2.43
C ARG A 145 6.28 8.43 -2.62
N ILE A 146 5.15 8.04 -3.21
CA ILE A 146 4.89 6.67 -3.65
C ILE A 146 4.73 6.70 -5.17
N ALA A 147 5.57 5.99 -5.89
CA ALA A 147 5.55 5.96 -7.36
C ALA A 147 5.60 4.53 -7.88
N LYS A 148 4.66 4.18 -8.77
CA LYS A 148 4.71 2.91 -9.48
C LYS A 148 5.85 2.94 -10.50
N GLN A 149 6.75 1.97 -10.42
CA GLN A 149 7.79 1.74 -11.41
C GLN A 149 7.14 1.23 -12.71
N TRP A 150 7.44 1.89 -13.83
CA TRP A 150 7.10 1.37 -15.16
C TRP A 150 8.33 0.66 -15.70
N GLY A 151 8.23 -0.65 -15.91
CA GLY A 151 9.24 -1.41 -16.63
C GLY A 151 9.39 -0.81 -18.03
N GLY A 152 10.44 -0.03 -18.25
CA GLY A 152 10.64 0.67 -19.51
C GLY A 152 10.82 -0.32 -20.65
N ILE A 153 9.88 -0.34 -21.61
CA ILE A 153 9.97 -0.75 -23.04
C ILE A 153 10.61 -2.12 -23.38
N LEU A 154 11.16 -2.89 -22.45
CA LEU A 154 11.76 -4.21 -22.68
C LEU A 154 11.39 -5.16 -21.54
N ARG A 155 10.36 -5.98 -21.79
CA ARG A 155 10.38 -7.46 -21.71
C ARG A 155 8.96 -7.98 -21.59
N GLU A 156 8.45 -8.47 -22.71
CA GLU A 156 7.19 -9.22 -22.87
C GLU A 156 7.22 -10.60 -22.18
N GLY A 157 7.73 -10.70 -20.94
CA GLY A 157 7.92 -12.00 -20.29
C GLY A 157 8.01 -12.04 -18.77
N PHE A 158 7.86 -10.92 -18.06
CA PHE A 158 7.90 -10.92 -16.60
C PHE A 158 6.59 -10.37 -16.02
N SER A 159 6.10 -11.07 -15.00
CA SER A 159 4.75 -11.02 -14.40
C SER A 159 4.11 -9.63 -14.31
N LYS A 160 2.78 -9.58 -14.43
CA LYS A 160 1.89 -8.41 -14.18
C LYS A 160 2.00 -7.79 -12.77
N ALA A 161 3.01 -8.16 -12.00
CA ALA A 161 3.26 -7.71 -10.65
C ALA A 161 3.61 -6.23 -10.63
N ASP A 162 2.88 -5.48 -9.81
CA ASP A 162 3.15 -4.08 -9.61
C ASP A 162 4.31 -3.87 -8.63
N THR A 163 5.18 -2.91 -8.95
CA THR A 163 6.29 -2.51 -8.09
C THR A 163 6.18 -1.01 -7.83
N PHE A 164 6.24 -0.61 -6.56
CA PHE A 164 6.19 0.78 -6.12
C PHE A 164 7.48 1.13 -5.38
N ASN A 165 8.02 2.31 -5.68
CA ASN A 165 9.01 2.95 -4.83
C ASN A 165 8.29 3.83 -3.83
N VAL A 166 8.66 3.67 -2.57
CA VAL A 166 8.32 4.57 -1.46
C VAL A 166 9.58 5.32 -1.11
N GLU A 167 9.60 6.63 -1.34
CA GLU A 167 10.75 7.49 -1.14
C GLU A 167 10.45 8.49 -0.02
N PHE A 168 11.29 8.53 1.02
CA PHE A 168 11.22 9.50 2.10
C PHE A 168 12.19 10.65 1.81
N SER A 169 11.69 11.88 1.81
CA SER A 169 12.45 13.09 1.47
C SER A 169 13.02 13.82 2.70
N THR A 170 12.60 13.41 3.90
CA THR A 170 13.05 13.95 5.18
C THR A 170 13.22 12.82 6.18
N PRO A 171 14.02 12.99 7.25
CA PRO A 171 14.03 12.06 8.37
C PRO A 171 12.60 11.76 8.86
N HIS A 172 12.37 10.50 9.19
CA HIS A 172 11.07 9.92 9.50
C HIS A 172 11.18 9.00 10.70
N ASP A 173 10.09 8.91 11.47
CA ASP A 173 9.96 7.93 12.54
C ASP A 173 9.35 6.62 12.02
N GLN A 174 9.39 5.61 12.88
CA GLN A 174 8.89 4.27 12.56
C GLN A 174 7.39 4.28 12.25
N ASP A 175 6.58 4.99 13.04
CA ASP A 175 5.12 5.01 12.87
C ASP A 175 4.72 5.66 11.54
N PHE A 176 5.36 6.76 11.16
CA PHE A 176 5.17 7.40 9.87
C PHE A 176 5.59 6.48 8.72
N SER A 177 6.73 5.79 8.85
CA SER A 177 7.19 4.82 7.85
C SER A 177 6.16 3.71 7.59
N LEU A 178 5.57 3.18 8.67
CA LEU A 178 4.54 2.14 8.62
C LEU A 178 3.23 2.65 8.02
N LEU A 179 2.83 3.89 8.32
CA LEU A 179 1.65 4.51 7.69
C LEU A 179 1.85 4.75 6.19
N VAL A 180 3.04 5.18 5.78
CA VAL A 180 3.37 5.35 4.35
C VAL A 180 3.41 3.99 3.65
N LEU A 181 3.95 2.95 4.28
CA LEU A 181 3.88 1.59 3.76
C LEU A 181 2.43 1.11 3.59
N ALA A 182 1.59 1.31 4.61
CA ALA A 182 0.16 0.99 4.52
C ALA A 182 -0.53 1.76 3.39
N MET A 183 -0.19 3.04 3.18
CA MET A 183 -0.67 3.84 2.04
C MET A 183 -0.25 3.23 0.70
N ALA A 184 0.97 2.73 0.57
CA ALA A 184 1.43 2.08 -0.66
C ALA A 184 0.63 0.81 -0.98
N LEU A 185 0.36 -0.02 0.04
CA LEU A 185 -0.50 -1.20 -0.10
C LEU A 185 -1.95 -0.82 -0.45
N VAL A 186 -2.50 0.23 0.17
CA VAL A 186 -3.84 0.75 -0.15
C VAL A 186 -3.92 1.27 -1.59
N ILE A 187 -2.87 1.95 -2.09
CA ILE A 187 -2.81 2.43 -3.47
C ILE A 187 -2.90 1.26 -4.45
N ASP A 188 -2.16 0.18 -4.19
CA ASP A 188 -2.17 -1.01 -5.04
C ASP A 188 -3.57 -1.65 -5.08
N LEU A 189 -4.13 -1.95 -3.90
CA LEU A 189 -5.48 -2.50 -3.74
C LEU A 189 -6.56 -1.65 -4.43
N GLU A 190 -6.52 -0.32 -4.28
CA GLU A 190 -7.60 0.53 -4.78
C GLU A 190 -7.50 0.89 -6.26
N PHE A 191 -6.29 0.98 -6.83
CA PHE A 191 -6.11 1.52 -8.18
C PHE A 191 -5.55 0.53 -9.20
N PHE A 192 -4.95 -0.57 -8.77
CA PHE A 192 -4.21 -1.43 -9.69
C PHE A 192 -4.62 -2.91 -9.69
N GLU A 193 -5.32 -3.39 -8.65
CA GLU A 193 -5.90 -4.74 -8.57
C GLU A 193 -6.78 -5.11 -9.80
N ASN A 194 -7.42 -4.13 -10.45
CA ASN A 194 -8.35 -4.37 -11.57
C ASN A 194 -7.72 -4.56 -12.98
N LYS A 195 -6.40 -4.75 -13.11
CA LYS A 195 -5.75 -4.85 -14.45
C LYS A 195 -5.63 -6.27 -15.02
N GLY A 196 -6.34 -7.24 -14.45
CA GLY A 196 -6.36 -8.64 -14.91
C GLY A 196 -7.10 -8.92 -16.23
N ARG A 197 -8.08 -8.11 -16.63
CA ARG A 197 -8.93 -8.32 -17.83
C ARG A 197 -8.67 -7.26 -18.92
N ARG A 198 -7.94 -7.65 -19.95
CA ARG A 198 -8.22 -7.26 -21.33
C ARG A 198 -8.69 -8.51 -22.06
#